data_AF-A0A355AMF1-F1
#
_entry.id   AF-A0A355AMF1-F1
#
_cell.length_a   1.000
_cell.length_b   1.000
_cell.length_c   1.000
_cell.angle_alpha   90.00
_cell.angle_beta   90.00
_cell.angle_gamma   90.00
#
_symmetry.space_group_name_H-M   'P 1'
#
loop_
_entity.id
_entity.type
_entity.pdbx_description
1 polymer ?
#
loop_
_entity_poly.entity_id
_entity_poly.type
_entity_poly.pdbx_seq_one_letter_code
_entity_poly.pdbx_strand_id
1 'polypeptide(L)'
;MLDRLRQIDLNDPASWPAWFSLIVVLVGALALLYGGWHFVINDQIRTFERLVQQEAELKNTFSIKKGMVVNLPAYQKQMGEIEELLSELVAQLPDSSEVPRLLVDITEAGKQHGLEFLVFDPLEEIQSEFYELLPIRVEVSGTYHQLAGFISHLSA
;
A
#
# COMPACT_ATOMS: atom_id res chain seq x y z
N MET A 1 20.88 13.54 -77.48
CA MET A 1 21.07 13.74 -76.02
C MET A 1 20.62 12.53 -75.20
N LEU A 2 19.60 11.78 -75.64
CA LEU A 2 19.13 10.55 -74.97
C LEU A 2 20.04 9.31 -75.20
N ASP A 3 20.80 9.27 -76.30
CA ASP A 3 21.66 8.10 -76.62
C ASP A 3 22.89 7.94 -75.70
N ARG A 4 23.35 9.02 -75.03
CA ARG A 4 24.49 8.96 -74.10
C ARG A 4 24.14 8.36 -72.73
N LEU A 5 22.85 8.12 -72.45
CA LEU A 5 22.41 7.47 -71.22
C LEU A 5 22.41 5.94 -71.33
N ARG A 6 22.47 5.39 -72.55
CA ARG A 6 22.36 3.94 -72.81
C ARG A 6 23.71 3.20 -72.80
N GLN A 7 24.83 3.92 -72.79
CA GLN A 7 26.21 3.40 -72.73
C GLN A 7 26.89 3.68 -71.37
N ILE A 8 26.12 4.03 -70.33
CA ILE A 8 26.68 4.21 -69.00
C ILE A 8 26.93 2.82 -68.42
N ASP A 9 28.17 2.36 -68.51
CA ASP A 9 28.65 1.19 -67.78
C ASP A 9 28.81 1.58 -66.30
N LEU A 10 28.12 0.88 -65.41
CA LEU A 10 28.17 1.12 -63.96
C LEU A 10 29.55 0.80 -63.37
N ASN A 11 30.38 0.08 -64.13
CA ASN A 11 31.69 -0.39 -63.71
C ASN A 11 32.86 0.55 -64.11
N ASP A 12 32.60 1.61 -64.89
CA ASP A 12 33.62 2.59 -65.28
C ASP A 12 33.17 4.06 -65.00
N PRO A 13 33.26 4.52 -63.74
CA PRO A 13 32.78 5.84 -63.31
C PRO A 13 33.54 7.02 -63.95
N ALA A 14 34.70 6.78 -64.59
CA ALA A 14 35.46 7.82 -65.28
C ALA A 14 34.86 8.20 -66.65
N SER A 15 33.99 7.36 -67.21
CA SER A 15 33.34 7.55 -68.51
C SER A 15 32.07 8.41 -68.47
N TRP A 16 31.60 8.78 -67.27
CA TRP A 16 30.31 9.44 -67.08
C TRP A 16 30.32 10.91 -67.55
N PRO A 17 29.24 11.39 -68.18
CA PRO A 17 29.09 12.82 -68.48
C PRO A 17 29.17 13.66 -67.20
N ALA A 18 29.91 14.78 -67.23
CA ALA A 18 30.17 15.64 -66.06
C ALA A 18 28.89 16.12 -65.33
N TRP A 19 27.78 16.29 -66.03
CA TRP A 19 26.50 16.68 -65.43
C TRP A 19 25.83 15.52 -64.66
N PHE A 20 26.03 14.27 -65.09
CA PHE A 20 25.48 13.09 -64.43
C PHE A 20 26.24 12.75 -63.15
N SER A 21 27.58 12.83 -63.19
CA SER A 21 28.41 12.66 -61.99
C SER A 21 28.11 13.74 -60.93
N LEU A 22 27.87 14.98 -61.34
CA LEU A 22 27.44 16.06 -60.44
C LEU A 22 26.12 15.72 -59.72
N ILE A 23 25.13 15.19 -60.44
CA ILE A 23 23.83 14.82 -59.86
C ILE A 23 23.99 13.66 -58.87
N VAL A 24 24.77 12.62 -59.21
CA VAL A 24 24.99 11.47 -58.32
C VAL A 24 25.69 11.89 -57.03
N VAL A 25 26.71 12.74 -57.12
CA VAL A 25 27.41 13.29 -55.94
C VAL A 25 26.46 14.14 -55.09
N LEU A 26 25.64 14.99 -55.72
CA LEU A 26 24.70 15.85 -55.03
C LEU A 26 23.60 15.05 -54.30
N VAL A 27 23.05 14.02 -54.95
CA VAL A 27 22.08 13.10 -54.34
C VAL A 27 22.72 12.30 -53.21
N GLY A 28 23.96 11.81 -53.39
CA GLY A 28 24.71 11.12 -52.34
C GLY A 28 24.96 12.02 -51.12
N ALA A 29 25.34 13.27 -51.35
CA ALA A 29 25.54 14.26 -50.29
C ALA A 29 24.24 14.58 -49.54
N LEU A 30 23.12 14.77 -50.25
CA LEU A 30 21.80 14.98 -49.66
C LEU A 30 21.32 13.76 -48.85
N ALA A 31 21.55 12.55 -49.35
CA ALA A 31 21.20 11.32 -48.64
C ALA A 31 22.02 11.15 -47.35
N LEU A 32 23.31 11.47 -47.37
CA LEU A 32 24.18 11.45 -46.19
C LEU A 32 23.78 12.54 -45.17
N LEU A 33 23.45 13.74 -45.62
CA LEU A 33 22.97 14.82 -44.74
C LEU A 33 21.62 14.47 -44.10
N TYR A 34 20.68 13.95 -44.89
CA TYR A 34 19.37 13.53 -44.40
C TYR A 34 19.48 12.36 -43.42
N GLY A 35 20.28 11.35 -43.76
CA GLY A 35 20.54 10.21 -42.88
C GLY A 35 21.22 10.64 -41.58
N GLY A 36 22.24 11.49 -41.65
CA GLY A 36 22.93 12.04 -40.48
C GLY A 36 22.00 12.85 -39.58
N TRP A 37 21.19 13.75 -40.16
CA TRP A 37 20.19 14.52 -39.41
C TRP A 37 19.20 13.59 -38.73
N HIS A 38 18.59 12.67 -39.47
CA HIS A 38 17.52 11.81 -38.97
C HIS A 38 18.02 10.88 -37.86
N PHE A 39 19.24 10.32 -37.99
CA PHE A 39 19.80 9.42 -36.98
C PHE A 39 20.22 10.16 -35.70
N VAL A 40 20.78 11.37 -35.82
CA VAL A 40 21.30 12.14 -34.67
C VAL A 40 20.17 12.85 -33.90
N ILE A 41 19.12 13.32 -34.57
CA ILE A 41 18.06 14.11 -33.93
C ILE A 41 16.97 13.23 -33.31
N ASN A 42 16.66 12.09 -33.91
CA ASN A 42 15.58 11.22 -33.41
C ASN A 42 15.92 10.61 -32.03
N ASP A 43 17.18 10.27 -31.79
CA ASP A 43 17.62 9.75 -30.49
C ASP A 43 17.57 10.81 -29.38
N GLN A 44 17.92 12.05 -29.72
CA GLN A 44 17.82 13.19 -28.79
C GLN A 44 16.37 13.54 -28.45
N ILE A 45 15.46 13.48 -29.44
CA ILE A 45 14.03 13.70 -29.21
C ILE A 45 13.46 12.64 -28.27
N ARG A 46 13.77 11.35 -28.51
CA ARG A 46 13.33 10.24 -27.64
C ARG A 46 13.87 10.38 -26.21
N THR A 47 15.14 10.77 -26.09
CA THR A 47 15.77 11.00 -24.79
C THR A 47 15.12 12.17 -24.06
N PHE A 48 14.84 13.26 -24.77
CA PHE A 48 14.15 14.42 -24.22
C PHE A 48 12.73 14.08 -23.74
N GLU A 49 11.94 13.38 -24.55
CA GLU A 49 10.59 12.93 -24.17
C GLU A 49 10.62 12.04 -22.93
N ARG A 50 11.58 11.11 -22.85
CA ARG A 50 11.77 10.26 -21.67
C ARG A 50 12.08 11.08 -20.42
N LEU A 51 12.99 12.06 -20.53
CA LEU A 51 13.38 12.91 -19.41
C LEU A 51 12.21 13.79 -18.93
N VAL A 52 11.40 14.32 -19.85
CA VAL A 52 10.20 15.10 -19.51
C VAL A 52 9.18 14.25 -18.77
N GLN A 53 8.96 13.00 -19.21
CA GLN A 53 8.05 12.09 -18.49
C GLN A 53 8.57 11.74 -17.10
N GLN A 54 9.88 11.48 -16.96
CA GLN A 54 10.51 11.21 -15.66
C GLN A 54 10.40 12.41 -14.72
N GLU A 55 10.56 13.64 -15.23
CA GLU A 55 10.39 14.86 -14.42
C GLU A 55 8.95 14.98 -13.89
N ALA A 56 7.95 14.74 -14.75
CA ALA A 56 6.55 14.79 -14.36
C ALA A 56 6.22 13.74 -13.28
N GLU A 57 6.72 12.52 -13.42
CA GLU A 57 6.55 11.44 -12.45
C GLU A 57 7.20 11.78 -11.10
N LEU A 58 8.42 12.32 -11.12
CA LEU A 58 9.14 12.74 -9.91
C LEU A 58 8.41 13.88 -9.18
N LYS A 59 7.92 14.89 -9.92
CA LYS A 59 7.16 16.00 -9.35
C LYS A 59 5.86 15.51 -8.69
N ASN A 60 5.16 14.58 -9.33
CA ASN A 60 3.95 13.99 -8.79
C ASN A 60 4.25 13.21 -7.49
N THR A 61 5.25 12.34 -7.53
CA THR A 61 5.70 11.57 -6.35
C THR A 61 6.12 12.47 -5.19
N PHE A 62 6.85 13.55 -5.47
CA PHE A 62 7.24 14.53 -4.47
C PHE A 62 6.02 15.24 -3.86
N SER A 63 5.05 15.63 -4.68
CA SER A 63 3.84 16.31 -4.22
C SER A 63 2.98 15.42 -3.33
N ILE A 64 2.81 14.14 -3.70
CA ILE A 64 2.11 13.13 -2.91
C ILE A 64 2.82 12.92 -1.56
N LYS A 65 4.13 12.68 -1.57
CA LYS A 65 4.93 12.48 -0.34
C LYS A 65 4.93 13.72 0.56
N LYS A 66 5.05 14.91 -0.03
CA LYS A 66 4.95 16.18 0.70
C LYS A 66 3.58 16.34 1.34
N GLY A 67 2.50 16.02 0.62
CA GLY A 67 1.14 16.05 1.16
C GLY A 67 0.97 15.13 2.38
N MET A 68 1.54 13.93 2.33
CA MET A 68 1.55 13.00 3.47
C MET A 68 2.30 13.55 4.69
N VAL A 69 3.40 14.29 4.49
CA VAL A 69 4.23 14.84 5.57
C VAL A 69 3.68 16.15 6.13
N VAL A 70 3.04 16.99 5.31
CA VAL A 70 2.53 18.30 5.75
C VAL A 70 1.46 18.17 6.85
N ASN A 71 0.70 17.07 6.86
CA ASN A 71 -0.27 16.80 7.91
C ASN A 71 0.25 15.89 9.04
N LEU A 72 1.50 15.44 8.95
CA LEU A 72 2.11 14.56 9.96
C LEU A 72 2.15 15.19 11.36
N PRO A 73 2.48 16.49 11.53
CA PRO A 73 2.42 17.12 12.85
C PRO A 73 0.99 17.17 13.42
N ALA A 74 -0.03 17.35 12.58
CA ALA A 74 -1.43 17.35 13.02
C ALA A 74 -1.89 15.94 13.41
N TYR A 75 -1.49 14.91 12.66
CA TYR A 75 -1.75 13.51 13.00
C TYR A 75 -1.04 13.08 14.29
N GLN A 76 0.22 13.48 14.49
CA GLN A 76 0.95 13.24 15.74
C GLN A 76 0.27 13.91 16.94
N LYS A 77 -0.24 15.14 16.74
CA LYS A 77 -1.02 15.83 17.77
C LYS A 77 -2.31 15.09 18.13
N GLN A 78 -3.06 14.63 17.12
CA GLN A 78 -4.27 13.83 17.33
C GLN A 78 -3.99 12.50 18.04
N MET A 79 -2.85 11.86 17.76
CA MET A 79 -2.46 10.63 18.45
C MET A 79 -2.21 10.90 19.95
N GLY A 80 -1.52 11.99 20.29
CA GLY A 80 -1.32 12.39 21.69
C GLY A 80 -2.65 12.68 22.41
N GLU A 81 -3.59 13.34 21.73
CA GLU A 81 -4.95 13.58 22.27
C GLU A 81 -5.70 12.26 22.51
N ILE A 82 -5.55 11.26 21.63
CA ILE A 82 -6.15 9.92 21.79
C ILE A 82 -5.50 9.16 22.96
N GLU A 83 -4.18 9.23 23.10
CA GLU A 83 -3.44 8.60 24.21
C GLU A 83 -3.84 9.19 25.57
N GLU A 84 -4.02 10.51 25.65
CA GLU A 84 -4.47 11.20 26.86
C GLU A 84 -5.91 10.80 27.24
N LEU A 85 -6.83 10.81 26.27
CA LEU A 85 -8.20 10.32 26.46
C LEU A 85 -8.23 8.84 26.88
N LEU A 86 -7.39 8.01 26.27
CA LEU A 86 -7.30 6.59 26.63
C LEU A 86 -6.75 6.43 28.05
N SER A 87 -5.75 7.21 28.45
CA SER A 87 -5.20 7.20 29.81
C SER A 87 -6.24 7.62 30.84
N GLU A 88 -7.09 8.60 30.53
CA GLU A 88 -8.20 8.99 31.41
C GLU A 88 -9.26 7.88 31.52
N LEU A 89 -9.58 7.20 30.42
CA LEU A 89 -10.53 6.08 30.41
C LEU A 89 -9.97 4.87 31.17
N VAL A 90 -8.68 4.56 31.01
CA VAL A 90 -8.00 3.50 31.78
C VAL A 90 -7.97 3.84 33.26
N ALA A 91 -7.71 5.10 33.63
CA ALA A 91 -7.77 5.54 35.03
C ALA A 91 -9.19 5.49 35.63
N GLN A 92 -10.23 5.52 34.77
CA GLN A 92 -11.63 5.35 35.16
C GLN A 92 -12.07 3.87 35.19
N LEU A 93 -11.26 2.93 34.71
CA LEU A 93 -11.49 1.51 34.95
C LEU A 93 -11.06 1.23 36.39
N PRO A 94 -12.02 1.03 37.33
CA PRO A 94 -11.70 0.90 38.74
C PRO A 94 -10.77 -0.31 38.97
N ASP A 95 -9.74 -0.10 39.81
CA ASP A 95 -8.81 -1.12 40.29
C ASP A 95 -9.57 -2.39 40.71
N SER A 96 -9.34 -3.48 39.96
CA SER A 96 -9.08 -4.90 40.31
C SER A 96 -9.43 -5.45 41.71
N SER A 97 -10.37 -4.85 42.43
CA SER A 97 -10.76 -5.21 43.81
C SER A 97 -12.22 -5.64 43.95
N GLU A 98 -13.01 -5.60 42.86
CA GLU A 98 -14.39 -6.13 42.84
C GLU A 98 -14.53 -7.53 42.23
N VAL A 99 -13.43 -8.18 41.83
CA VAL A 99 -13.43 -9.58 41.35
C VAL A 99 -14.21 -10.51 42.29
N PRO A 100 -14.13 -10.42 43.63
CA PRO A 100 -14.88 -11.30 44.52
C PRO A 100 -16.41 -11.18 44.41
N ARG A 101 -16.95 -10.04 43.95
CA ARG A 101 -18.39 -9.74 44.00
C ARG A 101 -19.13 -10.25 42.76
N LEU A 102 -18.54 -10.08 41.57
CA LEU A 102 -19.02 -10.70 40.33
C LEU A 102 -19.10 -12.22 40.45
N LEU A 103 -18.17 -12.82 41.19
CA LEU A 103 -18.13 -14.27 41.45
C LEU A 103 -19.32 -14.76 42.28
N VAL A 104 -19.72 -13.99 43.30
CA VAL A 104 -20.89 -14.31 44.14
C VAL A 104 -22.17 -14.16 43.32
N ASP A 105 -22.29 -13.07 42.55
CA ASP A 105 -23.48 -12.78 41.76
C ASP A 105 -23.74 -13.84 40.67
N ILE A 106 -22.70 -14.32 39.97
CA ILE A 106 -22.83 -15.37 38.94
C ILE A 106 -23.25 -16.71 39.56
N THR A 107 -22.66 -17.06 40.70
CA THR A 107 -22.95 -18.33 41.38
C THR A 107 -24.37 -18.32 41.96
N GLU A 108 -24.82 -17.17 42.48
CA GLU A 108 -26.17 -16.98 43.02
C GLU A 108 -27.22 -16.97 41.89
N ALA A 109 -26.94 -16.31 40.76
CA ALA A 109 -27.80 -16.33 39.57
C ALA A 109 -27.99 -17.76 39.01
N GLY A 110 -26.92 -18.54 38.88
CA GLY A 110 -27.05 -19.93 38.39
C GLY A 110 -27.79 -20.84 39.38
N LYS A 111 -27.62 -20.62 40.69
CA LYS A 111 -28.44 -21.31 41.72
C LYS A 111 -29.92 -20.95 41.61
N GLN A 112 -30.28 -19.69 41.35
CA GLN A 112 -31.68 -19.27 41.17
C GLN A 112 -32.34 -19.95 39.96
N HIS A 113 -31.55 -20.31 38.95
CA HIS A 113 -32.01 -21.10 37.80
C HIS A 113 -31.91 -22.62 38.01
N GLY A 114 -31.52 -23.09 39.20
CA GLY A 114 -31.41 -24.51 39.55
C GLY A 114 -30.26 -25.23 38.85
N LEU A 115 -29.20 -24.51 38.47
CA LEU A 115 -27.94 -25.09 38.01
C LEU A 115 -27.06 -25.44 39.21
N GLU A 116 -26.43 -26.61 39.15
CA GLU A 116 -25.36 -26.99 40.07
C GLU A 116 -24.00 -26.64 39.45
N PHE A 117 -23.24 -25.77 40.09
CA PHE A 117 -21.84 -25.51 39.70
C PHE A 117 -20.95 -26.63 40.22
N LEU A 118 -20.23 -27.28 39.32
CA LEU A 118 -19.34 -28.41 39.61
C LEU A 118 -17.90 -27.96 39.83
N VAL A 119 -17.40 -27.05 38.99
CA VAL A 119 -16.03 -26.53 39.06
C VAL A 119 -16.03 -25.05 38.70
N PHE A 120 -15.30 -24.25 39.48
CA PHE A 120 -14.97 -22.87 39.17
C PHE A 120 -13.48 -22.67 39.43
N ASP A 121 -12.71 -22.58 38.36
CA ASP A 121 -11.24 -22.61 38.41
C ASP A 121 -10.68 -21.41 37.65
N PRO A 122 -10.23 -20.35 38.37
CA PRO A 122 -9.50 -19.23 37.78
C PRO A 122 -8.17 -19.73 37.22
N LEU A 123 -7.92 -19.40 35.95
CA LEU A 123 -6.68 -19.76 35.26
C LEU A 123 -5.64 -18.64 35.43
N GLU A 124 -4.42 -18.91 34.96
CA GLU A 124 -3.30 -17.98 35.04
C GLU A 124 -3.60 -16.68 34.25
N GLU A 125 -3.24 -15.55 34.84
CA GLU A 125 -3.47 -14.22 34.25
C GLU A 125 -2.64 -14.02 32.99
N ILE A 126 -3.27 -13.48 31.96
CA ILE A 126 -2.64 -13.16 30.68
C ILE A 126 -2.37 -11.66 30.66
N GLN A 127 -1.09 -11.31 30.83
CA GLN A 127 -0.57 -9.94 30.77
C GLN A 127 -0.51 -9.47 29.31
N SER A 128 -1.19 -8.37 28.97
CA SER A 128 -1.07 -7.66 27.69
C SER A 128 -0.60 -6.22 27.94
N GLU A 129 -0.09 -5.53 26.90
CA GLU A 129 0.45 -4.17 27.05
C GLU A 129 -0.57 -3.13 27.58
N PHE A 130 -1.87 -3.41 27.50
CA PHE A 130 -2.94 -2.45 27.81
C PHE A 130 -4.02 -2.99 28.75
N TYR A 131 -4.04 -4.28 29.06
CA TYR A 131 -5.05 -4.92 29.91
C TYR A 131 -4.55 -6.27 30.46
N GLU A 132 -5.13 -6.69 31.58
CA GLU A 132 -4.90 -8.00 32.19
C GLU A 132 -6.17 -8.85 32.01
N LEU A 133 -6.02 -10.09 31.53
CA LEU A 133 -7.13 -11.04 31.46
C LEU A 133 -6.98 -12.10 32.54
N LEU A 134 -8.05 -12.38 33.28
CA LEU A 134 -8.17 -13.53 34.18
C LEU A 134 -9.16 -14.53 33.57
N PRO A 135 -8.70 -15.56 32.85
CA PRO A 135 -9.60 -16.55 32.27
C PRO A 135 -10.18 -17.43 33.38
N ILE A 136 -11.45 -17.84 33.25
CA ILE A 136 -12.13 -18.64 34.28
C ILE A 136 -12.74 -19.87 33.62
N ARG A 137 -12.42 -21.06 34.15
CA ARG A 137 -13.08 -22.31 33.77
C ARG A 137 -14.30 -22.53 34.67
N VAL A 138 -15.44 -22.77 34.05
CA VAL A 138 -16.71 -23.03 34.74
C VAL A 138 -17.30 -24.34 34.24
N GLU A 139 -17.65 -25.24 35.16
CA GLU A 139 -18.41 -26.46 34.89
C GLU A 139 -19.76 -26.38 35.60
N VAL A 140 -20.84 -26.59 34.87
CA VAL A 140 -22.22 -26.52 35.35
C VAL A 140 -23.02 -27.76 34.94
N SER A 141 -23.92 -28.20 35.81
CA SER A 141 -24.84 -29.30 35.59
C SER A 141 -26.29 -28.83 35.73
N GLY A 142 -27.15 -29.27 34.83
CA GLY A 142 -28.57 -28.95 34.84
C GLY A 142 -29.30 -29.34 33.56
N THR A 143 -30.57 -28.97 33.45
CA THR A 143 -31.37 -29.22 32.24
C THR A 143 -31.09 -28.18 31.16
N TYR A 144 -31.37 -28.53 29.91
CA TYR A 144 -31.17 -27.64 28.75
C TYR A 144 -31.80 -26.25 28.92
N HIS A 145 -33.02 -26.18 29.47
CA HIS A 145 -33.73 -24.91 29.67
C HIS A 145 -33.03 -24.00 30.70
N GLN A 146 -32.48 -24.60 31.76
CA GLN A 146 -31.77 -23.87 32.81
C GLN A 146 -30.44 -23.32 32.28
N LEU A 147 -29.73 -24.10 31.47
CA LEU A 147 -28.49 -23.67 30.80
C LEU A 147 -28.76 -22.51 29.81
N ALA A 148 -29.83 -22.63 29.00
CA ALA A 148 -30.19 -21.58 28.06
C ALA A 148 -30.57 -20.27 28.76
N GLY A 149 -31.29 -20.34 29.88
CA GLY A 149 -31.65 -19.16 30.70
C GLY A 149 -30.42 -18.48 31.29
N PHE A 150 -29.47 -19.25 31.82
CA PHE A 150 -28.24 -18.73 32.39
C PHE A 150 -27.34 -18.03 31.36
N ILE A 151 -27.11 -18.65 30.20
CA ILE A 151 -26.30 -18.03 29.13
C ILE A 151 -26.94 -16.73 28.64
N SER A 152 -28.27 -16.72 28.49
CA SER A 152 -29.00 -15.51 28.07
C SER A 152 -28.86 -14.38 29.07
N HIS A 153 -28.88 -14.69 30.38
CA HIS A 153 -28.71 -13.71 31.44
C HIS A 153 -27.29 -13.12 31.48
N LEU A 154 -26.26 -13.91 31.16
CA LEU A 154 -24.87 -13.45 31.14
C LEU A 154 -24.55 -12.56 29.92
N SER A 155 -25.29 -12.70 28.83
CA SER A 155 -25.07 -11.96 27.57
C SER A 155 -25.82 -10.62 27.48
N ALA A 156 -26.71 -10.32 28.43
CA ALA A 156 -27.54 -9.13 28.46
C ALA A 156 -26.87 -8.02 29.28
#